data_AF-A0A257JFJ1-F1
#
_entry.id   AF-A0A257JFJ1-F1
#
_cell.length_a   1.000
_cell.length_b   1.000
_cell.length_c   1.000
_cell.angle_alpha   90.00
_cell.angle_beta   90.00
_cell.angle_gamma   90.00
#
_symmetry.space_group_name_H-M   'P 1'
#
loop_
_entity.id
_entity.type
_entity.pdbx_description
1 polymer ?
#
loop_
_entity_poly.entity_id
_entity_poly.type
_entity_poly.pdbx_seq_one_letter_code
_entity_poly.pdbx_strand_id
1 'polypeptide(L)'
;MHLVLPFAGASSPAAAQAAATLSLPNLERLLARLSPQPADQADEYTLSAPHERAQAAALGWPLTDGLLPLAARAAQADGLAVADTPAGHGWGLLSPTHWHLGTEQVSLTDPAQLQLDEAGSRTLFEAVRTLFDGDGWSLLWGAPTRWYARHPSLATLPTASLDRVVGRNVDLWLNSHPDARRVRRLQAEVQMLLHSHPH
;
A
#
# COMPACT_ATOMS: atom_id res chain seq x y z
N MET A 1 12.16 15.60 13.33
CA MET A 1 12.49 14.65 12.25
C MET A 1 12.29 13.25 12.79
N HIS A 2 11.49 12.41 12.13
CA HIS A 2 11.27 11.01 12.52
C HIS A 2 11.82 10.11 11.41
N LEU A 3 12.69 9.17 11.78
CA LEU A 3 13.25 8.17 10.86
C LEU A 3 12.61 6.82 11.17
N VAL A 4 12.07 6.16 10.15
CA VAL A 4 11.54 4.80 10.23
C VAL A 4 12.36 3.93 9.29
N LEU A 5 12.92 2.84 9.80
CA LEU A 5 13.65 1.85 9.02
C LEU A 5 12.77 0.59 8.87
N PRO A 6 12.00 0.46 7.78
CA PRO A 6 11.16 -0.71 7.57
C PRO A 6 12.02 -1.96 7.37
N PHE A 7 11.48 -3.14 7.71
CA PHE A 7 12.13 -4.45 7.51
C PHE A 7 13.49 -4.65 8.18
N ALA A 8 13.87 -3.79 9.13
CA ALA A 8 15.15 -3.85 9.84
C ALA A 8 15.22 -4.89 10.97
N GLY A 9 14.11 -5.59 11.24
CA GLY A 9 14.03 -6.61 12.29
C GLY A 9 13.28 -7.84 11.80
N ALA A 10 13.72 -9.00 12.25
CA ALA A 10 13.01 -10.26 12.08
C ALA A 10 13.05 -11.05 13.39
N SER A 11 11.98 -11.78 13.68
CA SER A 11 11.80 -12.53 14.93
C SER A 11 12.43 -13.93 14.90
N SER A 12 13.05 -14.33 13.78
CA SER A 12 13.64 -15.66 13.66
C SER A 12 14.99 -15.77 14.40
N PRO A 13 15.33 -16.95 14.94
CA PRO A 13 16.64 -17.17 15.55
C PRO A 13 17.82 -16.86 14.61
N ALA A 14 17.65 -17.16 13.32
CA ALA A 14 18.65 -16.86 12.29
C ALA A 14 18.87 -15.35 12.13
N ALA A 15 17.81 -14.54 12.18
CA ALA A 15 17.92 -13.10 12.11
C ALA A 15 18.61 -12.50 13.35
N ALA A 16 18.30 -13.02 14.55
CA ALA A 16 18.98 -12.59 15.77
C ALA A 16 20.49 -12.91 15.72
N GLN A 17 20.86 -14.09 15.23
CA GLN A 17 22.26 -14.48 15.04
C GLN A 17 22.97 -13.59 14.02
N ALA A 18 22.32 -13.29 12.89
CA ALA A 18 22.87 -12.40 11.87
C ALA A 18 23.04 -10.98 12.40
N ALA A 19 22.05 -10.45 13.14
CA ALA A 19 22.14 -9.12 13.74
C ALA A 19 23.31 -9.00 14.73
N ALA A 20 23.61 -10.07 15.49
CA ALA A 20 24.71 -10.10 16.45
C ALA A 20 26.11 -10.04 15.81
N THR A 21 26.24 -10.31 14.50
CA THR A 21 27.53 -10.27 13.78
C THR A 21 27.74 -8.99 12.97
N LEU A 22 26.73 -8.12 12.88
CA LEU A 22 26.83 -6.87 12.13
C LEU A 22 27.67 -5.83 12.91
N SER A 23 28.66 -5.23 12.24
CA SER A 23 29.38 -4.08 12.77
C SER A 23 28.67 -2.78 12.36
N LEU A 24 27.99 -2.14 13.31
CA LEU A 24 27.18 -0.93 13.04
C LEU A 24 27.58 0.22 14.00
N PRO A 25 28.84 0.69 13.95
CA PRO A 25 29.39 1.60 14.96
C PRO A 25 28.65 2.94 15.06
N ASN A 26 28.06 3.41 13.95
CA ASN A 26 27.24 4.62 13.94
C ASN A 26 25.86 4.39 14.57
N LEU A 27 25.26 3.22 14.34
CA LEU A 27 23.97 2.86 14.95
C LEU A 27 24.12 2.62 16.45
N GLU A 28 25.17 1.91 16.87
CA GLU A 28 25.49 1.70 18.29
C GLU A 28 25.68 3.02 19.03
N ARG A 29 26.47 3.94 18.47
CA ARG A 29 26.69 5.27 19.04
C ARG A 29 25.39 6.09 19.12
N LEU A 30 24.51 5.94 18.14
CA LEU A 30 23.21 6.60 18.14
C LEU A 30 22.29 5.98 19.20
N LEU A 31 22.16 4.66 19.25
CA LEU A 31 21.30 3.93 20.19
C LEU A 31 21.71 4.20 21.65
N ALA A 32 23.01 4.35 21.94
CA ALA A 32 23.49 4.73 23.26
C ALA A 32 22.98 6.10 23.76
N ARG A 33 22.46 6.94 22.87
CA ARG A 33 21.88 8.27 23.18
C ARG A 33 20.36 8.28 23.16
N LEU A 34 19.72 7.19 22.78
CA LEU A 34 18.28 7.08 22.65
C LEU A 34 17.69 6.30 23.82
N SER A 35 16.47 6.64 24.21
CA SER A 35 15.70 5.86 25.18
C SER A 35 14.69 4.99 24.44
N PRO A 36 14.61 3.69 24.76
CA PRO A 36 13.63 2.81 24.14
C PRO A 36 12.21 3.31 24.42
N GLN A 37 11.36 3.24 23.40
CA GLN A 37 9.93 3.50 23.52
C GLN A 37 9.18 2.17 23.56
N PRO A 38 7.92 2.16 24.04
CA PRO A 38 7.07 0.98 23.93
C PRO A 38 7.03 0.45 22.48
N ALA A 39 7.14 -0.86 22.33
CA ALA A 39 7.07 -1.49 21.02
C ALA A 39 5.63 -1.39 20.46
N ASP A 40 5.51 -1.10 19.17
CA ASP A 40 4.27 -1.28 18.42
C ASP A 40 4.03 -2.78 18.22
N GLN A 41 3.08 -3.34 18.98
CA GLN A 41 2.64 -4.72 18.86
C GLN A 41 1.28 -4.76 18.18
N ALA A 42 1.18 -5.54 17.11
CA ALA A 42 -0.07 -5.78 16.40
C ALA A 42 -0.09 -7.21 15.85
N ASP A 43 -1.29 -7.68 15.54
CA ASP A 43 -1.52 -8.99 14.96
C ASP A 43 -0.92 -9.10 13.55
N GLU A 44 -0.61 -10.33 13.14
CA GLU A 44 -0.05 -10.63 11.82
C GLU A 44 -0.98 -10.19 10.66
N TYR A 45 -2.29 -10.18 10.91
CA TYR A 45 -3.35 -9.81 9.96
C TYR A 45 -3.86 -8.38 10.12
N THR A 46 -3.20 -7.56 10.94
CA THR A 46 -3.43 -6.11 10.96
C THR A 46 -3.14 -5.53 9.57
N LEU A 47 -4.09 -4.79 9.00
CA LEU A 47 -4.08 -4.32 7.62
C LEU A 47 -2.94 -3.35 7.34
N SER A 48 -2.63 -2.47 8.28
CA SER A 48 -1.50 -1.54 8.20
C SER A 48 -0.19 -2.23 8.61
N ALA A 49 0.88 -1.99 7.84
CA ALA A 49 2.21 -2.49 8.16
C ALA A 49 2.81 -1.78 9.39
N PRO A 50 3.70 -2.42 10.17
CA PRO A 50 4.27 -1.81 11.37
C PRO A 50 4.98 -0.49 11.12
N HIS A 51 5.72 -0.38 10.01
CA HIS A 51 6.43 0.84 9.66
C HIS A 51 5.48 1.98 9.26
N GLU A 52 4.34 1.67 8.66
CA GLU A 52 3.30 2.65 8.33
C GLU A 52 2.60 3.18 9.59
N ARG A 53 2.29 2.30 10.54
CA ARG A 53 1.72 2.69 11.84
C ARG A 53 2.69 3.56 12.63
N ALA A 54 3.97 3.17 12.70
CA ALA A 54 5.01 3.97 13.33
C ALA A 54 5.16 5.35 12.68
N GLN A 55 5.08 5.41 11.35
CA GLN A 55 5.14 6.67 10.60
C GLN A 55 3.90 7.54 10.86
N ALA A 56 2.70 6.96 10.88
CA ALA A 56 1.46 7.67 11.17
C ALA A 56 1.46 8.22 12.60
N ALA A 57 1.94 7.44 13.57
CA ALA A 57 2.07 7.85 14.97
C ALA A 57 3.03 9.04 15.10
N ALA A 58 4.18 8.97 14.42
CA ALA A 58 5.17 10.04 14.38
C ALA A 58 4.64 11.35 13.75
N LEU A 59 3.65 11.26 12.88
CA LEU A 59 2.98 12.44 12.29
C LEU A 59 1.74 12.90 13.07
N GLY A 60 1.38 12.23 14.17
CA GLY A 60 0.19 12.55 14.95
C GLY A 60 -1.12 12.25 14.21
N TRP A 61 -1.10 11.31 13.26
CA TRP A 61 -2.31 10.89 12.55
C TRP A 61 -3.16 9.92 13.36
N PRO A 62 -4.48 9.86 13.12
CA PRO A 62 -5.33 8.81 13.65
C PRO A 62 -4.81 7.42 13.25
N LEU A 63 -4.61 6.55 14.24
CA LEU A 63 -4.17 5.18 14.03
C LEU A 63 -5.38 4.25 13.95
N THR A 64 -6.07 4.30 12.81
CA THR A 64 -7.15 3.35 12.51
C THR A 64 -6.65 2.35 11.47
N ASP A 65 -6.71 1.06 11.81
CA ASP A 65 -6.17 0.00 10.98
C ASP A 65 -6.81 -0.03 9.59
N GLY A 66 -5.98 -0.11 8.55
CA GLY A 66 -6.40 -0.04 7.15
C GLY A 66 -6.93 1.32 6.67
N LEU A 67 -6.95 2.37 7.52
CA LEU A 67 -7.44 3.72 7.21
C LEU A 67 -6.38 4.81 7.40
N LEU A 68 -5.10 4.45 7.38
CA LEU A 68 -4.02 5.43 7.44
C LEU A 68 -4.00 6.26 6.13
N PRO A 69 -3.80 7.59 6.18
CA PRO A 69 -3.86 8.47 5.00
C PRO A 69 -2.59 8.39 4.11
N LEU A 70 -2.07 7.18 3.91
CA LEU A 70 -0.84 6.90 3.16
C LEU A 70 -1.01 7.18 1.67
N ALA A 71 -2.16 6.81 1.09
CA ALA A 71 -2.45 7.08 -0.32
C ALA A 71 -2.45 8.58 -0.62
N ALA A 72 -3.10 9.38 0.24
CA ALA A 72 -3.10 10.84 0.13
C ALA A 72 -1.69 11.41 0.28
N ARG A 73 -0.89 10.93 1.24
CA ARG A 73 0.50 11.37 1.38
C ARG A 73 1.38 11.01 0.18
N ALA A 74 1.22 9.80 -0.36
CA ALA A 74 1.95 9.37 -1.54
C ALA A 74 1.55 10.22 -2.75
N ALA A 75 0.26 10.49 -2.95
CA ALA A 75 -0.24 11.38 -3.99
C ALA A 75 0.35 12.80 -3.88
N GLN A 76 0.44 13.35 -2.67
CA GLN A 76 1.09 14.64 -2.44
C GLN A 76 2.57 14.61 -2.80
N ALA A 77 3.28 13.52 -2.47
CA ALA A 77 4.70 13.35 -2.81
C ALA A 77 4.93 13.21 -4.32
N ASP A 78 3.98 12.60 -5.04
CA ASP A 78 3.97 12.50 -6.50
C ASP A 78 3.42 13.80 -7.18
N GLY A 79 3.19 14.87 -6.42
CA GLY A 79 2.85 16.20 -6.94
C GLY A 79 1.36 16.48 -7.17
N LEU A 80 0.47 15.61 -6.70
CA LEU A 80 -0.98 15.81 -6.83
C LEU A 80 -1.52 16.79 -5.78
N ALA A 81 -2.50 17.60 -6.19
CA ALA A 81 -3.17 18.58 -5.34
C ALA A 81 -4.16 17.91 -4.37
N VAL A 82 -3.65 17.31 -3.30
CA VAL A 82 -4.46 16.66 -2.26
C VAL A 82 -5.32 17.66 -1.48
N ALA A 83 -4.88 18.92 -1.37
CA ALA A 83 -5.64 19.99 -0.74
C ALA A 83 -6.99 20.28 -1.45
N ASP A 84 -7.08 20.00 -2.75
CA ASP A 84 -8.28 20.22 -3.57
C ASP A 84 -9.25 19.02 -3.53
N THR A 85 -9.06 18.10 -2.57
CA THR A 85 -9.93 16.92 -2.44
C THR A 85 -11.32 17.35 -1.99
N PRO A 86 -12.39 16.99 -2.71
CA PRO A 86 -13.74 17.32 -2.28
C PRO A 86 -14.05 16.72 -0.90
N ALA A 87 -14.83 17.45 -0.10
CA ALA A 87 -15.20 17.00 1.24
C ALA A 87 -15.81 15.58 1.20
N GLY A 88 -15.40 14.75 2.15
CA GLY A 88 -15.85 13.36 2.27
C GLY A 88 -15.22 12.37 1.27
N HIS A 89 -14.36 12.80 0.34
CA HIS A 89 -13.64 11.87 -0.53
C HIS A 89 -12.39 11.32 0.16
N GLY A 90 -12.21 10.00 0.08
CA GLY A 90 -10.97 9.33 0.45
C GLY A 90 -10.06 9.13 -0.76
N TRP A 91 -8.80 8.84 -0.49
CA TRP A 91 -7.79 8.48 -1.49
C TRP A 91 -7.46 6.99 -1.38
N GLY A 92 -7.38 6.31 -2.53
CA GLY A 92 -6.89 4.96 -2.67
C GLY A 92 -5.65 4.93 -3.55
N LEU A 93 -4.64 4.14 -3.15
CA LEU A 93 -3.47 3.83 -3.97
C LEU A 93 -3.79 2.59 -4.81
N LEU A 94 -3.63 2.71 -6.13
CA LEU A 94 -3.82 1.62 -7.07
C LEU A 94 -2.47 1.26 -7.67
N SER A 95 -2.07 0.00 -7.52
CA SER A 95 -0.81 -0.52 -8.07
C SER A 95 -1.10 -1.65 -9.04
N PRO A 96 -0.68 -1.54 -10.31
CA PRO A 96 -0.65 -2.65 -11.24
C PRO A 96 0.25 -3.77 -10.70
N THR A 97 -0.27 -4.99 -10.64
CA THR A 97 0.45 -6.18 -10.16
C THR A 97 0.07 -7.41 -10.96
N HIS A 98 0.90 -8.45 -10.89
CA HIS A 98 0.49 -9.78 -11.32
C HIS A 98 -0.06 -10.58 -10.14
N TRP A 99 -1.10 -11.36 -10.44
CA TRP A 99 -1.65 -12.33 -9.52
C TRP A 99 -1.11 -13.71 -9.93
N HIS A 100 -0.36 -14.33 -9.04
CA HIS A 100 0.16 -15.67 -9.23
C HIS A 100 -0.85 -16.68 -8.68
N LEU A 101 -1.45 -17.45 -9.58
CA LEU A 101 -2.37 -18.54 -9.25
C LEU A 101 -1.56 -19.79 -8.90
N GLY A 102 -1.46 -20.09 -7.61
CA GLY A 102 -0.96 -21.38 -7.13
C GLY A 102 -2.06 -22.44 -7.11
N THR A 103 -1.69 -23.67 -6.77
CA THR A 103 -2.63 -24.80 -6.65
C THR A 103 -3.64 -24.62 -5.51
N GLU A 104 -3.23 -23.96 -4.41
CA GLU A 104 -4.05 -23.80 -3.21
C GLU A 104 -4.41 -22.34 -2.90
N GLN A 105 -3.64 -21.37 -3.42
CA GLN A 105 -3.83 -19.96 -3.09
C GLN A 105 -3.51 -19.05 -4.28
N VAL A 106 -4.15 -17.89 -4.29
CA VAL A 106 -3.79 -16.78 -5.17
C VAL A 106 -2.92 -15.81 -4.37
N SER A 107 -1.74 -15.49 -4.91
CA SER A 107 -0.80 -14.57 -4.27
C SER A 107 -0.49 -13.39 -5.17
N LEU A 108 -0.32 -12.22 -4.56
CA LEU A 108 0.05 -11.00 -5.28
C LEU A 108 1.57 -10.88 -5.36
N THR A 109 2.11 -10.65 -6.55
CA THR A 109 3.54 -10.36 -6.74
C THR A 109 3.82 -8.91 -6.36
N ASP A 110 5.05 -8.64 -5.90
CA ASP A 110 5.52 -7.26 -5.69
C ASP A 110 5.32 -6.43 -6.98
N PRO A 111 4.61 -5.28 -6.93
CA PRO A 111 4.45 -4.38 -8.08
C PRO A 111 5.78 -4.02 -8.76
N ALA A 112 6.89 -3.94 -8.01
CA ALA A 112 8.20 -3.63 -8.58
C ALA A 112 8.70 -4.71 -9.56
N GLN A 113 8.28 -5.97 -9.40
CA GLN A 113 8.66 -7.07 -10.28
C GLN A 113 8.02 -6.97 -11.67
N LEU A 114 6.92 -6.20 -11.80
CA LEU A 114 6.28 -5.95 -13.09
C LEU A 114 7.22 -5.21 -14.06
N GLN A 115 8.19 -4.45 -13.53
CA GLN A 115 9.13 -3.63 -14.31
C GLN A 115 8.43 -2.76 -15.36
N LEU A 116 7.23 -2.28 -15.00
CA LEU A 116 6.40 -1.46 -15.87
C LEU A 116 7.06 -0.10 -16.03
N ASP A 117 7.47 0.23 -17.24
CA ASP A 117 8.01 1.54 -17.56
C ASP A 117 6.88 2.60 -17.60
N GLU A 118 7.27 3.87 -17.70
CA GLU A 118 6.28 4.95 -17.71
C GLU A 118 5.36 4.89 -18.94
N ALA A 119 5.90 4.58 -20.13
CA ALA A 119 5.12 4.56 -21.36
C ALA A 119 4.05 3.45 -21.35
N GLY A 120 4.44 2.24 -20.95
CA GLY A 120 3.54 1.11 -20.75
C GLY A 120 2.53 1.40 -19.65
N SER A 121 2.97 1.95 -18.50
CA SER A 121 2.06 2.32 -17.42
C SER A 121 1.02 3.34 -17.84
N ARG A 122 1.42 4.40 -18.57
CA ARG A 122 0.48 5.40 -19.09
C ARG A 122 -0.53 4.80 -20.07
N THR A 123 -0.09 3.87 -20.92
CA THR A 123 -0.98 3.18 -21.85
C THR A 123 -2.05 2.39 -21.10
N LEU A 124 -1.65 1.61 -20.09
CA LEU A 124 -2.60 0.86 -19.25
C LEU A 124 -3.49 1.81 -18.42
N PHE A 125 -2.93 2.89 -17.90
CA PHE A 125 -3.66 3.90 -17.15
C PHE A 125 -4.78 4.53 -17.98
N GLU A 126 -4.51 4.95 -19.21
CA GLU A 126 -5.53 5.55 -20.09
C GLU A 126 -6.63 4.55 -20.45
N ALA A 127 -6.28 3.28 -20.69
CA ALA A 127 -7.27 2.23 -20.90
C ALA A 127 -8.19 2.10 -19.67
N VAL A 128 -7.60 1.99 -18.48
CA VAL A 128 -8.31 1.82 -17.20
C VAL A 128 -9.13 3.05 -16.84
N ARG A 129 -8.67 4.26 -17.18
CA ARG A 129 -9.34 5.53 -16.86
C ARG A 129 -10.81 5.54 -17.28
N THR A 130 -11.12 4.93 -18.42
CA THR A 130 -12.49 4.84 -18.95
C THR A 130 -13.46 4.11 -18.00
N LEU A 131 -12.98 3.17 -17.18
CA LEU A 131 -13.80 2.45 -16.19
C LEU A 131 -14.15 3.32 -14.97
N PHE A 132 -13.41 4.42 -14.78
CA PHE A 132 -13.61 5.38 -13.69
C PHE A 132 -14.42 6.61 -14.14
N ASP A 133 -14.83 6.69 -15.42
CA ASP A 133 -15.69 7.75 -15.96
C ASP A 133 -17.16 7.52 -15.54
N GLY A 134 -17.44 7.54 -14.23
CA GLY A 134 -18.77 7.30 -13.68
C GLY A 134 -18.82 7.30 -12.16
N ASP A 135 -20.01 7.46 -11.59
CA ASP A 135 -20.32 7.28 -10.15
C ASP A 135 -19.45 8.08 -9.16
N GLY A 136 -18.88 9.22 -9.60
CA GLY A 136 -18.09 10.11 -8.74
C GLY A 136 -16.66 9.67 -8.49
N TRP A 137 -16.13 8.72 -9.27
CA TRP A 137 -14.73 8.35 -9.23
C TRP A 137 -13.84 9.40 -9.91
N SER A 138 -12.62 9.55 -9.40
CA SER A 138 -11.54 10.24 -10.11
C SER A 138 -10.31 9.35 -10.11
N LEU A 139 -9.79 9.02 -11.29
CA LEU A 139 -8.51 8.33 -11.44
C LEU A 139 -7.41 9.36 -11.77
N LEU A 140 -6.30 9.31 -11.05
CA LEU A 140 -5.15 10.21 -11.21
C LEU A 140 -3.86 9.40 -11.36
N TRP A 141 -3.02 9.80 -12.30
CA TRP A 141 -1.71 9.20 -12.51
C TRP A 141 -0.67 9.86 -11.59
N GLY A 142 0.25 9.08 -11.00
CA GLY A 142 1.37 9.61 -10.23
C GLY A 142 2.73 9.03 -10.64
N ALA A 143 2.84 7.71 -10.75
CA ALA A 143 4.05 7.01 -11.16
C ALA A 143 3.73 5.65 -11.82
N PRO A 144 4.70 4.97 -12.44
CA PRO A 144 4.44 3.72 -13.18
C PRO A 144 3.69 2.63 -12.39
N THR A 145 3.97 2.49 -11.09
CA THR A 145 3.32 1.53 -10.19
C THR A 145 2.43 2.18 -9.13
N ARG A 146 2.17 3.49 -9.24
CA ARG A 146 1.36 4.27 -8.30
C ARG A 146 0.36 5.15 -9.05
N TRP A 147 -0.86 4.67 -9.12
CA TRP A 147 -2.01 5.44 -9.54
C TRP A 147 -2.89 5.73 -8.33
N TYR A 148 -3.82 6.66 -8.47
CA TYR A 148 -4.65 7.10 -7.37
C TYR A 148 -6.10 7.14 -7.78
N ALA A 149 -6.98 6.72 -6.87
CA ALA A 149 -8.40 6.92 -7.02
C ALA A 149 -8.93 7.82 -5.90
N ARG A 150 -9.90 8.66 -6.20
CA ARG A 150 -10.67 9.41 -5.21
C ARG A 150 -12.14 9.08 -5.36
N HIS A 151 -12.79 8.80 -4.23
CA HIS A 151 -14.22 8.53 -4.16
C HIS A 151 -14.68 8.58 -2.69
N PRO A 152 -15.95 8.94 -2.37
CA PRO A 152 -16.43 8.99 -0.99
C PRO A 152 -16.28 7.67 -0.22
N SER A 153 -16.51 6.54 -0.88
CA SER A 153 -16.39 5.22 -0.24
C SER A 153 -14.98 4.87 0.22
N LEU A 154 -13.94 5.52 -0.34
CA LEU A 154 -12.56 5.28 0.07
C LEU A 154 -12.21 6.00 1.38
N ALA A 155 -13.07 6.90 1.88
CA ALA A 155 -12.81 7.59 3.15
C ALA A 155 -12.93 6.65 4.35
N THR A 156 -13.71 5.58 4.22
CA THR A 156 -14.05 4.67 5.31
C THR A 156 -13.79 3.21 5.00
N LEU A 157 -13.37 2.86 3.78
CA LEU A 157 -13.06 1.49 3.40
C LEU A 157 -11.66 1.10 3.89
N PRO A 158 -11.52 0.23 4.91
CA PRO A 158 -10.20 -0.22 5.33
C PRO A 158 -9.58 -1.11 4.26
N THR A 159 -8.29 -0.93 3.97
CA THR A 159 -7.55 -1.74 3.00
C THR A 159 -6.21 -2.18 3.57
N ALA A 160 -5.79 -3.41 3.23
CA ALA A 160 -4.45 -3.88 3.58
C ALA A 160 -3.37 -3.12 2.81
N SER A 161 -2.26 -2.84 3.48
CA SER A 161 -1.03 -2.38 2.83
C SER A 161 -0.50 -3.44 1.85
N LEU A 162 0.06 -3.00 0.72
CA LEU A 162 0.72 -3.92 -0.21
C LEU A 162 1.82 -4.73 0.47
N ASP A 163 2.57 -4.13 1.39
CA ASP A 163 3.65 -4.79 2.13
C ASP A 163 3.14 -5.90 3.07
N ARG A 164 1.84 -5.89 3.39
CA ARG A 164 1.19 -7.00 4.10
C ARG A 164 0.75 -8.12 3.17
N VAL A 165 0.39 -7.80 1.93
CA VAL A 165 -0.27 -8.73 0.99
C VAL A 165 0.74 -9.45 0.08
N VAL A 166 1.84 -8.78 -0.32
CA VAL A 166 2.84 -9.32 -1.25
C VAL A 166 3.34 -10.69 -0.79
N GLY A 167 3.30 -11.67 -1.70
CA GLY A 167 3.76 -13.04 -1.46
C GLY A 167 2.86 -13.90 -0.56
N ARG A 168 1.71 -13.38 -0.11
CA ARG A 168 0.75 -14.10 0.75
C ARG A 168 -0.56 -14.36 0.01
N ASN A 169 -1.41 -15.23 0.58
CA ASN A 169 -2.76 -15.45 0.09
C ASN A 169 -3.58 -14.14 0.20
N VAL A 170 -4.06 -13.64 -0.94
CA VAL A 170 -4.84 -12.39 -1.03
C VAL A 170 -6.17 -12.46 -0.29
N ASP A 171 -6.78 -13.64 -0.18
CA ASP A 171 -8.11 -13.83 0.43
C ASP A 171 -8.14 -13.43 1.91
N LEU A 172 -7.00 -13.53 2.59
CA LEU A 172 -6.85 -13.15 4.01
C LEU A 172 -6.99 -11.64 4.24
N TRP A 173 -6.91 -10.84 3.18
CA TRP A 173 -6.90 -9.38 3.22
C TRP A 173 -8.16 -8.74 2.64
N LEU A 174 -9.02 -9.54 2.01
CA LEU A 174 -10.28 -9.08 1.44
C LEU A 174 -11.37 -9.06 2.52
N ASN A 175 -11.72 -7.86 2.99
CA ASN A 175 -12.75 -7.72 4.01
C ASN A 175 -14.19 -7.75 3.46
N SER A 176 -15.14 -7.90 4.38
CA SER A 176 -16.59 -7.91 4.10
C SER A 176 -17.23 -6.52 4.20
N HIS A 177 -16.44 -5.43 4.14
CA HIS A 177 -16.97 -4.08 4.26
C HIS A 177 -18.00 -3.81 3.14
N PRO A 178 -19.13 -3.13 3.41
CA PRO A 178 -20.17 -2.89 2.42
C PRO A 178 -19.65 -2.25 1.12
N ASP A 179 -18.72 -1.30 1.26
CA ASP A 179 -18.09 -0.61 0.13
C ASP A 179 -17.04 -1.45 -0.62
N ALA A 180 -16.52 -2.53 -0.02
CA ALA A 180 -15.55 -3.40 -0.67
C ALA A 180 -16.15 -4.08 -1.91
N ARG A 181 -17.47 -4.26 -1.98
CA ARG A 181 -18.14 -4.81 -3.18
C ARG A 181 -17.99 -3.90 -4.39
N ARG A 182 -18.07 -2.58 -4.22
CA ARG A 182 -17.90 -1.62 -5.31
C ARG A 182 -16.48 -1.68 -5.86
N VAL A 183 -15.48 -1.68 -4.97
CA VAL A 183 -14.07 -1.77 -5.37
C VAL A 183 -13.77 -3.12 -6.01
N ARG A 184 -14.30 -4.24 -5.49
CA ARG A 184 -14.12 -5.57 -6.08
C ARG A 184 -14.71 -5.67 -7.49
N ARG A 185 -15.87 -5.06 -7.72
CA ARG A 185 -16.46 -4.99 -9.06
C ARG A 185 -15.53 -4.23 -10.02
N LEU A 186 -15.06 -3.06 -9.61
CA LEU A 186 -14.15 -2.25 -10.42
C LEU A 186 -12.82 -2.99 -10.69
N GLN A 187 -12.28 -3.67 -9.69
CA GLN A 187 -11.10 -4.52 -9.84
C GLN A 187 -11.32 -5.64 -10.87
N ALA A 188 -12.48 -6.31 -10.85
CA ALA A 188 -12.80 -7.37 -11.82
C ALA A 188 -12.92 -6.80 -13.24
N GLU A 189 -13.56 -5.63 -13.40
CA GLU A 189 -13.66 -4.93 -14.69
C GLU A 189 -12.27 -4.54 -15.22
N VAL A 190 -11.40 -3.99 -14.35
CA VAL A 190 -9.99 -3.68 -14.67
C VAL A 190 -9.23 -4.95 -15.07
N GLN A 191 -9.37 -6.04 -14.33
CA GLN A 191 -8.69 -7.30 -14.64
C GLN A 191 -9.08 -7.82 -16.02
N MET A 192 -10.37 -7.83 -16.36
CA MET A 192 -10.83 -8.27 -17.69
C MET A 192 -10.30 -7.37 -18.81
N LEU A 193 -10.30 -6.05 -18.59
CA LEU A 193 -9.77 -5.07 -19.54
C LEU A 193 -8.28 -5.29 -19.80
N LEU A 194 -7.48 -5.38 -18.73
CA LEU A 194 -6.02 -5.52 -18.84
C LEU A 194 -5.61 -6.89 -19.39
N HIS A 195 -6.37 -7.95 -19.12
CA HIS A 195 -6.12 -9.27 -19.72
C HIS A 195 -6.31 -9.26 -21.25
N SER A 196 -7.16 -8.38 -21.76
CA SER A 196 -7.46 -8.24 -23.19
C SER A 196 -6.60 -7.17 -23.88
N HIS A 197 -5.77 -6.44 -23.12
CA HIS A 197 -4.97 -5.35 -23.65
C HIS A 197 -3.74 -5.91 -24.38
N PRO A 198 -3.41 -5.44 -25.60
CA PRO A 198 -2.17 -5.83 -26.26
C PRO A 198 -0.97 -5.42 -25.42
N HIS A 199 -0.02 -6.35 -25.26
CA HIS A 199 1.27 -6.12 -24.61
C HIS A 199 2.24 -5.40 -25.55
#